data_AF-A0A966NF32-F1
#
_entry.id   AF-A0A966NF32-F1
#
_cell.length_a   1.000
_cell.length_b   1.000
_cell.length_c   1.000
_cell.angle_alpha   90.00
_cell.angle_beta   90.00
_cell.angle_gamma   90.00
#
_symmetry.space_group_name_H-M   'P 1'
#
loop_
_entity.id
_entity.type
_entity.pdbx_description
1 polymer ?
#
loop_
_entity_poly.entity_id
_entity_poly.type
_entity_poly.pdbx_seq_one_letter_code
_entity_poly.pdbx_strand_id
1 'polypeptide(L)'
;MRATISTTKVFKRRQKVVAAVDLPGVPAGTFGKIWLVTGVTWIRYHVAFDNGGELANLDASQLRDRRSWLAEQKAAEHAELEAARALERDAMRAEALANLADGPVGH
;
A
#
# COMPACT_ATOMS: atom_id res chain seq x y z
N MET A 1 3.28 7.56 11.97
CA MET A 1 3.90 7.53 10.63
C MET A 1 3.22 8.58 9.75
N ARG A 2 3.96 9.56 9.24
CA ARG A 2 3.41 10.67 8.45
C ARG A 2 3.40 10.23 6.99
N ALA A 3 2.23 9.91 6.45
CA ALA A 3 2.10 9.56 5.04
C ALA A 3 2.59 10.75 4.20
N THR A 4 3.66 10.54 3.43
CA THR A 4 4.20 11.54 2.51
C THR A 4 3.16 11.83 1.45
N ILE A 5 2.41 12.92 1.63
CA ILE A 5 1.46 13.44 0.66
C ILE A 5 2.31 13.94 -0.50
N SER A 6 2.34 13.21 -1.63
CA SER A 6 3.06 13.68 -2.80
C SER A 6 2.31 14.89 -3.36
N THR A 7 2.81 16.07 -3.07
CA THR A 7 2.37 17.32 -3.67
C THR A 7 2.55 17.22 -5.20
N THR A 8 1.49 17.56 -5.94
CA THR A 8 1.44 17.69 -7.41
C THR A 8 1.16 16.42 -8.22
N LYS A 9 0.18 15.60 -7.82
CA LYS A 9 -0.50 14.72 -8.79
C LYS A 9 -1.96 15.12 -8.90
N VAL A 10 -2.32 15.76 -10.01
CA VAL A 10 -3.70 16.11 -10.33
C VAL A 10 -4.38 14.87 -10.91
N PHE A 11 -5.51 14.50 -10.33
CA PHE A 11 -6.28 13.37 -10.84
C PHE A 11 -7.23 13.80 -11.96
N LYS A 12 -7.56 12.88 -12.85
CA LYS A 12 -8.44 13.12 -14.00
C LYS A 12 -9.82 12.50 -13.78
N ARG A 13 -10.83 13.04 -14.46
CA ARG A 13 -12.16 12.43 -14.51
C ARG A 13 -12.06 10.97 -14.99
N ARG A 14 -12.85 10.09 -14.39
CA ARG A 14 -12.90 8.63 -14.58
C ARG A 14 -11.64 7.88 -14.14
N GLN A 15 -10.65 8.54 -13.52
CA GLN A 15 -9.49 7.86 -12.97
C GLN A 15 -9.90 6.99 -11.78
N LYS A 16 -9.31 5.79 -11.71
CA LYS A 16 -9.49 4.85 -10.61
C LYS A 16 -8.56 5.23 -9.45
N VAL A 17 -9.13 5.35 -8.27
CA VAL A 17 -8.43 5.81 -7.06
C VAL A 17 -8.74 4.90 -5.88
N VAL A 18 -8.04 5.13 -4.78
CA VAL A 18 -8.22 4.51 -3.47
C VAL A 18 -8.32 5.61 -2.42
N ALA A 19 -9.20 5.42 -1.43
CA ALA A 19 -9.20 6.23 -0.22
C ALA A 19 -7.88 6.05 0.55
N ALA A 20 -7.08 7.11 0.64
CA ALA A 20 -5.78 7.07 1.30
C ALA A 20 -5.90 7.08 2.84
N VAL A 21 -7.02 7.58 3.34
CA VAL A 21 -7.37 7.75 4.76
C VAL A 21 -8.80 7.32 4.96
N ASP A 22 -9.20 7.11 6.22
CA ASP A 22 -10.61 6.89 6.54
C ASP A 22 -11.40 8.17 6.27
N LEU A 23 -12.46 8.02 5.49
CA LEU A 23 -13.39 9.07 5.11
C LEU A 23 -14.77 8.74 5.71
N PRO A 24 -15.67 9.72 5.85
CA PRO A 24 -17.02 9.49 6.37
C PRO A 24 -17.76 8.40 5.58
N GLY A 25 -17.98 7.24 6.21
CA GLY A 25 -18.64 6.08 5.58
C GLY A 25 -17.80 5.34 4.53
N VAL A 26 -16.52 5.68 4.35
CA VAL A 26 -15.62 5.06 3.38
C VAL A 26 -14.28 4.78 4.06
N PRO A 27 -14.00 3.52 4.46
CA PRO A 27 -12.73 3.16 5.07
C PRO A 27 -11.53 3.38 4.13
N ALA A 28 -10.34 3.59 4.70
CA ALA A 28 -9.08 3.61 3.96
C ALA A 28 -8.91 2.30 3.16
N GLY A 29 -8.31 2.39 1.97
CA GLY A 29 -8.16 1.26 1.05
C GLY A 29 -9.37 1.01 0.16
N THR A 30 -10.51 1.66 0.38
CA THR A 30 -11.70 1.49 -0.47
C THR A 30 -11.43 2.03 -1.88
N PHE A 31 -11.70 1.19 -2.89
CA PHE A 31 -11.58 1.58 -4.29
C PHE A 31 -12.71 2.52 -4.70
N GLY A 32 -12.40 3.43 -5.61
CA GLY A 32 -13.40 4.33 -6.18
C GLY A 32 -12.98 4.90 -7.52
N LYS A 33 -13.85 5.72 -8.09
CA LYS A 33 -13.67 6.39 -9.37
C LYS A 33 -14.05 7.85 -9.28
N ILE A 34 -13.20 8.72 -9.80
CA ILE A 34 -13.49 10.14 -9.89
C ILE A 34 -14.58 10.37 -10.93
N TRP A 35 -15.71 10.94 -10.53
CA TRP A 35 -16.80 11.26 -11.45
C TRP A 35 -16.81 12.75 -11.83
N LEU A 36 -16.38 13.62 -10.93
CA LEU A 36 -16.26 15.06 -11.16
C LEU A 36 -14.96 15.62 -10.59
N VAL A 37 -14.41 16.60 -11.32
CA VAL A 37 -13.27 17.41 -10.90
C VAL A 37 -13.75 18.86 -10.95
N THR A 38 -13.73 19.56 -9.83
CA THR A 38 -14.18 20.95 -9.71
C THR A 38 -13.04 21.84 -9.24
N GLY A 39 -13.10 23.13 -9.63
CA GLY A 39 -12.12 24.13 -9.21
C GLY A 39 -10.97 24.33 -10.19
N VAL A 40 -10.37 25.53 -10.13
CA VAL A 40 -9.28 25.96 -11.02
C VAL A 40 -7.97 26.08 -10.22
N THR A 41 -8.01 26.78 -9.09
CA THR A 41 -6.87 26.90 -8.16
C THR A 41 -6.91 25.86 -7.04
N TRP A 42 -8.10 25.58 -6.49
CA TRP A 42 -8.32 24.51 -5.51
C TRP A 42 -9.14 23.39 -6.14
N ILE A 43 -8.44 22.36 -6.59
CA ILE A 43 -9.09 21.24 -7.25
C ILE A 43 -9.73 20.33 -6.20
N ARG A 44 -11.03 20.11 -6.34
CA ARG A 44 -11.84 19.22 -5.52
C ARG A 44 -12.33 18.04 -6.37
N TYR A 45 -12.29 16.87 -5.77
CA TYR A 45 -12.68 15.63 -6.42
C TYR A 45 -13.98 15.12 -5.84
N HIS A 46 -14.85 14.68 -6.74
CA HIS A 46 -16.00 13.88 -6.34
C HIS A 46 -15.76 12.45 -6.78
N VAL A 47 -15.88 11.53 -5.83
CA VAL A 47 -15.52 10.12 -6.00
C VAL A 47 -16.71 9.27 -5.63
N ALA A 48 -17.08 8.38 -6.56
CA ALA A 48 -17.98 7.28 -6.27
C ALA A 48 -17.14 6.07 -5.88
N PHE A 49 -17.33 5.59 -4.65
CA PHE A 49 -16.62 4.44 -4.11
C PHE A 49 -17.41 3.15 -4.33
N ASP A 50 -16.68 2.04 -4.42
CA ASP A 50 -17.25 0.72 -4.70
C ASP A 50 -18.12 0.20 -3.54
N ASN A 51 -17.98 0.76 -2.34
CA ASN A 51 -18.84 0.48 -1.19
C ASN A 51 -20.22 1.18 -1.26
N GLY A 52 -20.51 1.90 -2.35
CA GLY A 52 -21.73 2.68 -2.53
C GLY A 52 -21.69 4.09 -1.94
N GLY A 53 -20.60 4.47 -1.26
CA GLY A 53 -20.41 5.82 -0.76
C GLY A 53 -20.01 6.78 -1.87
N GLU A 54 -20.68 7.94 -1.96
CA GLU A 54 -20.27 9.02 -2.85
C GLU A 54 -19.86 10.23 -2.02
N LEU A 55 -18.62 10.67 -2.19
CA LEU A 55 -18.09 11.82 -1.46
C LEU A 55 -17.70 12.93 -2.44
N ALA A 56 -18.15 14.14 -2.12
CA ALA A 56 -17.78 15.37 -2.79
C ALA A 56 -16.66 16.09 -2.02
N ASN A 57 -16.03 17.07 -2.66
CA ASN A 57 -15.05 17.97 -2.04
C ASN A 57 -13.77 17.30 -1.48
N LEU A 58 -13.38 16.14 -2.01
CA LEU A 58 -12.13 15.49 -1.60
C LEU A 58 -10.92 16.23 -2.16
N ASP A 59 -9.87 16.32 -1.35
CA ASP A 59 -8.56 16.83 -1.75
C ASP A 59 -7.69 15.72 -2.33
N ALA A 60 -6.69 16.09 -3.15
CA ALA A 60 -5.75 15.12 -3.72
C ALA A 60 -4.98 14.32 -2.65
N SER A 61 -4.80 14.90 -1.46
CA SER A 61 -4.11 14.26 -0.33
C SER A 61 -4.88 13.09 0.28
N GLN A 62 -6.20 13.04 0.08
CA GLN A 62 -7.08 12.00 0.59
C GLN A 62 -7.22 10.82 -0.38
N LEU A 63 -6.59 10.92 -1.55
CA LEU A 63 -6.71 9.94 -2.62
C LEU A 63 -5.33 9.41 -3.03
N ARG A 64 -5.28 8.13 -3.39
CA ARG A 64 -4.13 7.50 -4.05
C ARG A 64 -4.55 6.93 -5.39
N ASP A 65 -3.60 6.86 -6.32
CA ASP A 65 -3.84 6.17 -7.58
C ASP A 65 -3.97 4.66 -7.33
N ARG A 66 -4.99 4.03 -7.92
CA ARG A 66 -5.24 2.60 -7.69
C ARG A 66 -4.05 1.72 -8.08
N ARG A 67 -3.32 2.07 -9.14
CA ARG A 67 -2.20 1.27 -9.63
C ARG A 67 -0.99 1.41 -8.70
N SER A 68 -0.69 2.62 -8.23
CA SER A 68 0.41 2.80 -7.28
C SER A 68 0.12 2.11 -5.95
N TRP A 69 -1.11 2.24 -5.44
CA TRP A 69 -1.54 1.55 -4.23
C TRP A 69 -1.34 0.04 -4.32
N LEU A 70 -1.80 -0.59 -5.41
CA LEU A 70 -1.62 -2.03 -5.60
C LEU A 70 -0.16 -2.44 -5.76
N ALA A 71 0.69 -1.59 -6.35
CA ALA A 71 2.11 -1.84 -6.48
C ALA A 71 2.82 -1.77 -5.12
N GLU A 72 2.45 -0.79 -4.29
CA GLU A 72 2.96 -0.63 -2.91
C GLU A 72 2.59 -1.84 -2.05
N GLN A 73 1.33 -2.29 -2.11
CA GLN A 73 0.87 -3.49 -1.38
C GLN A 73 1.63 -4.75 -1.81
N LYS A 74 1.80 -4.96 -3.12
CA LYS A 74 2.58 -6.10 -3.64
C LYS A 74 4.05 -6.04 -3.25
N ALA A 75 4.65 -4.85 -3.25
CA ALA A 75 6.04 -4.67 -2.85
C ALA A 75 6.23 -4.98 -1.36
N ALA A 76 5.28 -4.54 -0.52
CA ALA A 76 5.28 -4.85 0.91
C ALA A 76 5.17 -6.36 1.16
N GLU A 77 4.22 -7.04 0.49
CA GLU A 77 4.05 -8.49 0.57
C GLU A 77 5.31 -9.25 0.14
N HIS A 78 5.92 -8.85 -0.98
CA HIS A 78 7.15 -9.49 -1.47
C HIS A 78 8.32 -9.30 -0.50
N ALA A 79 8.47 -8.10 0.08
CA ALA A 79 9.53 -7.82 1.05
C ALA A 79 9.35 -8.67 2.33
N GLU A 80 8.12 -8.87 2.79
CA GLU A 80 7.81 -9.74 3.94
C GLU A 80 8.16 -11.21 3.64
N LEU A 81 7.79 -11.70 2.45
CA LEU A 81 8.15 -13.06 2.02
C LEU A 81 9.66 -13.26 1.90
N GLU A 82 10.38 -12.25 1.38
CA GLU A 82 11.84 -12.28 1.30
C GLU A 82 12.50 -12.28 2.67
N ALA A 83 11.97 -11.52 3.62
CA ALA A 83 12.45 -11.51 5.00
C ALA A 83 12.21 -12.87 5.69
N ALA A 84 11.03 -13.46 5.52
CA ALA A 84 10.73 -14.80 6.04
C ALA A 84 11.69 -15.86 5.48
N ARG A 85 11.93 -15.84 4.16
CA ARG A 85 12.90 -16.73 3.50
C ARG A 85 14.33 -16.50 3.98
N ALA A 86 14.70 -15.25 4.30
CA ALA A 86 16.02 -14.95 4.84
C ALA A 86 16.20 -15.56 6.22
N LEU A 87 15.21 -15.43 7.10
CA LEU A 87 15.22 -16.05 8.43
C LEU A 87 15.31 -17.57 8.35
N GLU A 88 14.57 -18.21 7.44
CA GLU A 88 14.63 -19.65 7.22
C GLU A 88 16.02 -20.11 6.75
N ARG A 89 16.64 -19.37 5.82
CA ARG A 89 18.01 -19.64 5.38
C ARG A 89 19.02 -19.46 6.53
N ASP A 90 18.85 -18.43 7.34
CA ASP A 90 19.73 -18.17 8.48
C ASP A 90 19.58 -19.26 9.55
N ALA A 91 18.36 -19.75 9.80
CA ALA A 91 18.09 -20.87 10.68
C ALA A 91 18.72 -22.17 10.16
N MET A 92 18.53 -22.50 8.88
CA MET A 92 19.14 -23.68 8.24
C MET A 92 20.67 -23.61 8.31
N ARG A 93 21.24 -22.42 8.11
CA ARG A 93 22.69 -22.20 8.22
C ARG A 93 23.18 -22.39 9.66
N ALA A 94 22.44 -21.90 10.65
CA ALA A 94 22.77 -22.07 12.06
C ALA A 94 22.74 -23.55 12.47
N GLU A 95 21.72 -24.30 12.03
CA GLU A 95 21.60 -25.73 12.26
C GLU A 95 22.75 -26.52 11.60
N ALA A 96 23.09 -26.20 10.35
CA ALA A 96 24.23 -26.83 9.67
C ALA A 96 25.56 -26.59 10.40
N LEU A 97 25.75 -25.40 10.99
CA LEU A 97 26.92 -25.10 11.79
C LEU A 97 26.95 -25.88 13.11
N ALA A 98 25.80 -26.03 13.77
CA ALA A 98 25.67 -26.83 14.99
C ALA A 98 26.02 -28.31 14.72
N ASN A 99 25.47 -28.88 13.65
CA ASN A 99 25.75 -30.26 13.24
C ASN A 99 27.25 -30.50 12.92
N LEU A 100 27.96 -29.48 12.43
CA LEU A 100 29.39 -29.57 12.18
C LEU A 100 30.22 -29.49 13.47
N ALA A 101 29.75 -28.74 14.47
CA ALA A 101 30.41 -28.62 15.77
C ALA A 101 30.28 -29.90 16.62
N ASP A 102 29.19 -30.66 16.43
CA ASP A 102 28.93 -31.94 17.11
C ASP A 102 29.55 -33.17 16.39
N GLY A 103 30.38 -32.96 15.37
CA GLY A 103 31.10 -34.04 14.66
C GLY A 103 31.95 -34.90 15.63
N PRO A 104 32.05 -36.22 15.41
CA PRO A 104 32.42 -37.17 16.45
C PRO A 104 33.83 -36.90 16.96
N VAL A 105 33.97 -36.64 18.26
CA VAL A 105 35.23 -36.78 18.98
C VAL A 105 35.71 -38.22 18.80
N GLY A 106 36.67 -38.40 17.89
CA GLY A 106 37.29 -39.68 17.59
C GLY A 106 37.87 -40.31 18.85
N HIS A 107 37.46 -41.55 19.11
CA HIS A 107 38.11 -42.48 20.03
C HIS A 107 39.46 -42.95 19.49
#